data_AF-A0A351KV27-F1
#
_entry.id   AF-A0A351KV27-F1
#
_cell.length_a   1.000
_cell.length_b   1.000
_cell.length_c   1.000
_cell.angle_alpha   90.00
_cell.angle_beta   90.00
_cell.angle_gamma   90.00
#
_symmetry.space_group_name_H-M   'P 1'
#
loop_
_entity.id
_entity.type
_entity.pdbx_description
1 polymer ?
#
loop_
_entity_poly.entity_id
_entity_poly.type
_entity_poly.pdbx_seq_one_letter_code
_entity_poly.pdbx_strand_id
1 'polypeptide(L)' 'MTEKLKLEFAPGCFDDFDGTQEELQELIAQLHAMLEDGTLFEHSEPVSEEESKAIQRKIADRSSRQ' A
#
# COMPACT_ATOMS: atom_id res chain seq x y z
N MET A 1 -19.08 -13.89 7.02
CA MET A 1 -17.64 -13.89 6.72
C MET A 1 -17.20 -12.44 6.74
N THR A 2 -16.30 -12.05 7.63
CA THR A 2 -15.75 -10.69 7.65
C THR A 2 -14.66 -10.65 6.59
N GLU A 3 -14.86 -9.90 5.51
CA GLU A 3 -13.82 -9.72 4.49
C GLU A 3 -12.61 -9.07 5.16
N LYS A 4 -11.47 -9.76 5.17
CA LYS A 4 -10.23 -9.20 5.69
C LYS A 4 -9.73 -8.20 4.67
N LEU A 5 -9.50 -6.98 5.11
CA LEU A 5 -8.85 -5.96 4.29
C LEU A 5 -7.43 -6.43 3.94
N LYS A 6 -7.01 -6.13 2.71
CA LYS A 6 -5.70 -6.50 2.19
C LYS A 6 -4.93 -5.23 1.87
N LEU A 7 -3.70 -5.14 2.39
CA LEU A 7 -2.75 -4.10 2.02
C LEU A 7 -2.06 -4.49 0.71
N GLU A 8 -2.11 -3.62 -0.30
CA GLU A 8 -1.36 -3.78 -1.55
C GLU A 8 -0.53 -2.52 -1.83
N PHE A 9 0.73 -2.72 -2.20
CA PHE A 9 1.68 -1.65 -2.46
C PHE A 9 1.76 -1.38 -3.97
N ALA A 10 1.56 -0.13 -4.36
CA ALA A 10 1.65 0.28 -5.76
C ALA A 10 3.10 0.12 -6.28
N PRO A 11 3.29 -0.18 -7.58
CA PRO A 11 4.63 -0.23 -8.17
C PRO A 11 5.36 1.11 -8.00
N GLY A 12 6.61 1.04 -7.53
CA GLY A 12 7.46 2.20 -7.30
C GLY A 12 7.09 3.05 -6.08
N CYS A 13 6.16 2.61 -5.22
CA CYS A 13 5.80 3.38 -4.01
C CYS A 13 6.94 3.52 -3.00
N PHE A 14 8.03 2.77 -3.16
CA PHE A 14 9.24 2.84 -2.33
C PHE A 14 10.48 3.23 -3.15
N ASP A 15 10.33 3.71 -4.40
CA ASP A 15 11.50 4.06 -5.24
C ASP A 15 12.28 5.24 -4.67
N ASP A 16 11.60 6.16 -3.98
CA ASP A 16 12.19 7.32 -3.30
C ASP A 16 12.44 7.05 -1.79
N PHE A 17 12.39 5.79 -1.35
CA PHE A 17 12.69 5.44 0.04
C PHE A 17 14.21 5.32 0.25
N ASP A 18 14.78 6.28 0.97
CA ASP A 18 16.23 6.35 1.24
C ASP A 18 16.70 5.48 2.43
N GLY A 19 15.78 4.75 3.07
CA GLY A 19 16.09 3.88 4.21
C GLY A 19 16.67 2.52 3.81
N THR A 20 17.10 1.77 4.81
CA THR A 20 17.58 0.40 4.66
C THR A 20 16.44 -0.60 4.42
N GLN A 21 16.78 -1.80 3.97
CA GLN A 21 15.80 -2.89 3.82
C GLN A 21 15.16 -3.29 5.16
N GLU A 22 15.90 -3.21 6.27
CA GLU A 22 15.38 -3.52 7.60
C GLU A 22 14.31 -2.50 8.01
N GLU A 23 14.57 -1.21 7.82
CA GLU A 23 13.61 -0.12 8.08
C GLU A 23 12.36 -0.23 7.19
N LEU A 24 12.52 -0.63 5.93
CA LEU A 24 11.40 -0.87 5.03
C LEU A 24 10.50 -2.02 5.53
N GLN A 25 11.11 -3.11 6.00
CA GLN A 25 10.35 -4.24 6.56
C GLN A 25 9.62 -3.86 7.85
N GLU A 26 10.27 -3.08 8.72
CA GLU A 26 9.63 -2.55 9.93
C GLU A 26 8.45 -1.64 9.60
N LEU A 27 8.58 -0.77 8.59
CA LEU A 27 7.48 0.08 8.11
C LEU A 27 6.31 -0.77 7.60
N ILE A 28 6.59 -1.78 6.78
CA ILE A 28 5.56 -2.69 6.26
C ILE A 28 4.85 -3.43 7.41
N ALA A 29 5.59 -3.93 8.39
CA ALA A 29 5.03 -4.59 9.56
C ALA A 29 4.12 -3.65 10.38
N GLN A 30 4.53 -2.40 10.55
CA GLN A 30 3.71 -1.38 11.22
C GLN A 30 2.41 -1.11 10.46
N LEU A 31 2.45 -0.97 9.13
CA LEU A 31 1.25 -0.78 8.31
C LEU A 31 0.28 -1.98 8.40
N HIS A 32 0.81 -3.20 8.49
CA HIS A 32 -0.02 -4.39 8.73
C HIS A 32 -0.68 -4.39 10.10
N ALA A 33 0.05 -4.00 11.16
CA ALA A 33 -0.53 -3.87 12.49
C ALA A 33 -1.64 -2.80 12.52
N MET A 34 -1.41 -1.65 11.88
CA MET A 34 -2.40 -0.57 11.77
C MET A 34 -3.65 -1.00 10.96
N LEU A 35 -3.50 -1.90 10.00
CA LEU A 35 -4.64 -2.47 9.27
C LEU A 35 -5.47 -3.40 10.15
N GLU A 36 -4.81 -4.18 11.01
CA GLU A 36 -5.46 -5.13 11.92
C GLU A 36 -6.19 -4.44 13.08
N ASP A 37 -5.60 -3.36 13.62
CA ASP A 37 -6.21 -2.58 14.69
C ASP A 37 -7.19 -1.50 14.21
N GLY A 38 -7.22 -1.23 12.89
CA GLY A 38 -8.14 -0.30 12.25
C GLY A 38 -7.68 1.17 12.25
N THR A 39 -6.55 1.49 12.89
CA THR A 39 -6.00 2.86 12.98
C THR A 39 -5.43 3.35 11.64
N LEU A 40 -5.16 2.44 10.70
CA LEU A 40 -4.64 2.81 9.37
C LEU A 40 -5.51 3.85 8.67
N PHE A 41 -6.84 3.72 8.79
CA PHE A 41 -7.78 4.65 8.14
C PHE A 41 -7.80 6.03 8.80
N GLU A 42 -7.51 6.10 10.10
CA GLU A 42 -7.42 7.37 10.84
C GLU A 42 -6.17 8.15 10.46
N HIS A 43 -5.10 7.46 10.09
CA HIS A 43 -3.81 8.02 9.69
C HIS A 43 -3.59 8.08 8.18
N SER A 44 -4.61 7.73 7.38
CA SER A 44 -4.54 7.76 5.92
C SER A 44 -5.14 9.05 5.35
N GLU A 45 -4.61 9.49 4.21
CA GLU A 45 -5.24 10.54 3.41
C GLU A 45 -5.99 9.92 2.22
N PRO A 46 -7.24 10.33 1.96
CA PRO A 46 -7.98 9.86 0.81
C PRO A 46 -7.35 10.40 -0.48
N VAL A 47 -7.07 9.50 -1.41
CA VAL A 47 -6.62 9.88 -2.76
C VAL A 47 -7.80 10.35 -3.61
N SER A 48 -7.53 11.23 -4.57
CA SER A 48 -8.51 11.63 -5.58
C SER A 48 -8.87 10.47 -6.51
N GLU A 49 -9.97 10.62 -7.26
CA GLU A 49 -10.35 9.61 -8.26
C GLU A 49 -9.29 9.43 -9.35
N GLU A 50 -8.60 10.50 -9.76
CA GLU A 50 -7.57 10.44 -10.78
C GLU A 50 -6.36 9.63 -10.29
N GLU A 51 -5.93 9.88 -9.06
CA GLU A 51 -4.86 9.12 -8.41
C GLU A 51 -5.24 7.65 -8.23
N SER A 52 -6.46 7.37 -7.76
CA SER A 52 -6.95 6.00 -7.62
C SER A 52 -6.93 5.25 -8.95
N LYS A 53 -7.37 5.89 -10.06
CA LYS A 53 -7.35 5.28 -11.40
C LYS A 53 -5.91 5.04 -11.87
N ALA A 54 -5.00 5.98 -11.63
CA ALA A 54 -3.60 5.83 -11.99
C ALA A 54 -2.92 4.67 -11.22
N ILE A 55 -3.17 4.56 -9.91
CA ILE A 55 -2.68 3.47 -9.07
C ILE A 55 -3.22 2.13 -9.56
N GLN A 56 -4.53 2.03 -9.81
CA GLN A 56 -5.17 0.81 -10.28
C GLN A 56 -4.62 0.35 -11.63
N ARG A 57 -4.36 1.29 -12.56
CA ARG A 57 -3.71 0.99 -13.84
C ARG A 57 -2.30 0.42 -13.65
N LYS A 58 -1.49 1.04 -12.78
CA LYS A 58 -0.14 0.54 -12.47
C LYS A 58 -0.16 -0.88 -11.88
N ILE A 59 -1.13 -1.18 -11.02
CA ILE A 59 -1.32 -2.52 -10.45
C ILE A 59 -1.75 -3.51 -11.54
N ALA A 60 -2.69 -3.15 -12.42
CA ALA A 60 -3.16 -4.01 -13.51
C ALA A 60 -2.04 -4.32 -14.53
N ASP A 61 -1.21 -3.33 -14.88
CA ASP A 61 -0.07 -3.50 -15.80
C ASP A 61 1.02 -4.44 -15.25
N ARG A 62 1.03 -4.73 -13.93
CA ARG A 62 1.88 -5.76 -13.32
C ARG A 62 1.28 -7.16 -13.48
N SER A 63 -0.04 -7.29 -13.41
CA SER A 63 -0.75 -8.58 -13.56
C SER A 63 -0.74 -9.13 -14.99
N SER A 64 -0.59 -8.28 -15.99
CA SER A 64 -0.56 -8.67 -17.41
C SER A 64 0.82 -9.06 -17.94
N ARG A 65 1.89 -8.92 -17.14
CA ARG A 65 3.28 -9.26 -17.50
C ARG A 65 3.77 -10.58 -16.91
N GLN A 66 2.90 -11.37 -16.27
CA GLN A 66 3.19 -12.73 -15.82
C GLN A 66 2.59 -13.77 -16.74
#